data_AF-A0A7C4FEU8-F1
#
_entry.id   AF-A0A7C4FEU8-F1
#
_cell.length_a   1.000
_cell.length_b   1.000
_cell.length_c   1.000
_cell.angle_alpha   90.00
_cell.angle_beta   90.00
_cell.angle_gamma   90.00
#
_symmetry.space_group_name_H-M   'P 1'
#
loop_
_entity.id
_entity.type
_entity.pdbx_description
1 polymer ?
#
loop_
_entity_poly.entity_id
_entity_poly.type
_entity_poly.pdbx_seq_one_letter_code
_entity_poly.pdbx_strand_id
1 'polypeptide(L)'
;MSTASYNDVVESLLKLHKCYRVQGLLNTDIITKVDFFSKPHATLALATMLWVINSTKRNTLGYSDIVALQRRTAIFLVKSDVSEIEFLKKLLELAPSKLGLDIASASRRCMVEYHKLVDVAKLLNLIKEIISLIPIATQLQIPENLKRGKVPCLNDYEMLPSTNAIADTLIKTMYSEFENMRELLEDPYFAHAMDVMKRKIKVSQLKPSDIVAFSLVVLAILRYHKGAQICIEPGIDVETLCKKIYNDLTSTGADPTTSDIYTLYQELSMRSLMRK
;
A
#
# COMPACT_ATOMS: atom_id res chain seq x y z
N MET A 1 6.00 -20.00 11.78
CA MET A 1 6.50 -19.40 10.52
C MET A 1 6.66 -17.92 10.77
N SER A 2 7.84 -17.33 10.54
CA SER A 2 8.00 -15.88 10.66
C SER A 2 7.31 -15.18 9.50
N THR A 3 6.60 -14.09 9.81
CA THR A 3 6.10 -13.15 8.81
C THR A 3 7.23 -12.22 8.39
N ALA A 4 7.42 -12.05 7.09
CA ALA A 4 8.36 -11.07 6.58
C ALA A 4 7.70 -9.68 6.65
N SER A 5 8.34 -8.72 7.32
CA SER A 5 7.89 -7.32 7.33
C SER A 5 8.33 -6.61 6.04
N TYR A 6 7.72 -5.45 5.74
CA TYR A 6 8.15 -4.63 4.61
C TYR A 6 9.64 -4.24 4.73
N ASN A 7 10.08 -3.89 5.94
CA ASN A 7 11.46 -3.47 6.19
C ASN A 7 12.47 -4.61 5.98
N ASP A 8 12.14 -5.85 6.38
CA ASP A 8 12.99 -7.02 6.14
C ASP A 8 13.25 -7.26 4.65
N VAL A 9 12.22 -7.07 3.84
CA VAL A 9 12.30 -7.24 2.38
C VAL A 9 13.15 -6.14 1.76
N VAL A 10 12.93 -4.88 2.16
CA VAL A 10 13.75 -3.75 1.68
C VAL A 10 15.22 -3.94 2.04
N GLU A 11 15.52 -4.34 3.28
CA GLU A 11 16.90 -4.62 3.70
C GLU A 11 17.52 -5.76 2.88
N SER A 12 16.74 -6.83 2.62
CA SER A 12 17.20 -7.96 1.80
C SER A 12 17.49 -7.53 0.35
N LEU A 13 16.61 -6.73 -0.26
CA LEU A 13 16.82 -6.17 -1.60
C LEU A 13 18.06 -5.26 -1.66
N LEU A 14 18.27 -4.42 -0.63
CA LEU A 14 19.46 -3.57 -0.49
C LEU A 14 20.75 -4.40 -0.41
N LYS A 15 20.74 -5.48 0.40
CA LYS A 15 21.88 -6.40 0.51
C LYS A 15 22.18 -7.09 -0.81
N LEU A 16 21.16 -7.59 -1.52
CA LEU A 16 21.32 -8.21 -2.84
C LEU A 16 21.90 -7.23 -3.85
N HIS A 17 21.35 -6.02 -3.93
CA HIS A 17 21.87 -4.98 -4.82
C HIS A 17 23.33 -4.68 -4.56
N LYS A 18 23.70 -4.39 -3.30
CA LYS A 18 25.09 -4.12 -2.93
C LYS A 18 26.01 -5.29 -3.27
N CYS A 19 25.59 -6.52 -2.94
CA CYS A 19 26.32 -7.75 -3.22
C CYS A 19 26.56 -7.94 -4.73
N TYR A 20 25.51 -7.87 -5.55
CA TYR A 20 25.62 -8.07 -6.99
C TYR A 20 26.42 -6.96 -7.68
N ARG A 21 26.35 -5.73 -7.17
CA ARG A 21 27.23 -4.64 -7.63
C ARG A 21 28.70 -4.93 -7.35
N VAL A 22 29.04 -5.34 -6.13
CA VAL A 22 30.43 -5.68 -5.76
C VAL A 22 30.95 -6.86 -6.58
N GLN A 23 30.09 -7.81 -6.93
CA GLN A 23 30.44 -8.98 -7.75
C GLN A 23 30.47 -8.69 -9.26
N GLY A 24 30.16 -7.48 -9.71
CA GLY A 24 30.08 -7.15 -11.14
C GLY A 24 28.94 -7.84 -11.88
N LEU A 25 27.97 -8.41 -11.17
CA LEU A 25 26.78 -9.05 -11.74
C LEU A 25 25.70 -8.02 -12.11
N LEU A 26 25.80 -6.80 -11.56
CA LEU A 26 24.88 -5.71 -11.79
C LEU A 26 25.61 -4.49 -12.35
N ASN A 27 25.38 -4.18 -13.63
CA ASN A 27 26.08 -3.10 -14.34
C ASN A 27 25.55 -1.70 -14.00
N THR A 28 24.35 -1.60 -13.44
CA THR A 28 23.69 -0.32 -13.16
C THR A 28 23.37 -0.19 -11.68
N ASP A 29 23.42 1.04 -11.20
CA ASP A 29 22.93 1.32 -9.87
C ASP A 29 21.39 1.33 -9.84
N ILE A 30 20.81 0.22 -9.38
CA ILE A 30 19.36 0.06 -9.31
C ILE A 30 18.76 0.71 -8.05
N ILE A 31 19.36 0.56 -6.87
CA ILE A 31 18.71 1.02 -5.62
C ILE A 31 19.22 2.38 -5.12
N THR A 32 20.49 2.74 -5.31
CA THR A 32 21.01 4.01 -4.76
C THR A 32 20.43 5.24 -5.46
N LYS A 33 19.79 5.05 -6.63
CA LYS A 33 19.02 6.07 -7.35
C LYS A 33 17.50 5.94 -7.17
N VAL A 34 17.03 4.88 -6.51
CA VAL A 34 15.60 4.69 -6.32
C VAL A 34 15.25 4.97 -4.88
N ASP A 35 14.66 6.14 -4.71
CA ASP A 35 13.89 6.46 -3.53
C ASP A 35 12.53 5.73 -3.60
N PHE A 36 12.40 4.62 -2.86
CA PHE A 36 11.13 3.90 -2.66
C PHE A 36 10.04 4.83 -2.11
N PHE A 37 10.42 5.90 -1.40
CA PHE A 37 9.49 6.92 -0.90
C PHE A 37 9.00 7.85 -2.02
N SER A 38 9.73 8.01 -3.11
CA SER A 38 9.28 8.79 -4.29
C SER A 38 8.35 8.01 -5.24
N LYS A 39 8.07 6.73 -4.95
CA LYS A 39 7.31 5.79 -5.80
C LYS A 39 6.15 5.14 -5.03
N PRO A 40 5.13 5.92 -4.63
CA PRO A 40 4.08 5.47 -3.71
C PRO A 40 3.24 4.32 -4.29
N HIS A 41 2.88 4.33 -5.58
CA HIS A 41 2.09 3.25 -6.17
C HIS A 41 2.88 1.94 -6.25
N ALA A 42 4.14 2.01 -6.68
CA ALA A 42 5.03 0.84 -6.71
C ALA A 42 5.25 0.28 -5.30
N THR A 43 5.43 1.15 -4.31
CA THR A 43 5.62 0.75 -2.92
C THR A 43 4.37 0.09 -2.33
N LEU A 44 3.17 0.61 -2.60
CA LEU A 44 1.91 -0.04 -2.19
C LEU A 44 1.68 -1.37 -2.91
N ALA A 45 2.04 -1.48 -4.20
CA ALA A 45 1.99 -2.73 -4.93
C ALA A 45 2.91 -3.80 -4.30
N LEU A 46 4.13 -3.41 -3.90
CA LEU A 46 5.06 -4.30 -3.18
C LEU A 46 4.50 -4.74 -1.83
N ALA A 47 3.92 -3.81 -1.05
CA ALA A 47 3.29 -4.09 0.23
C ALA A 47 2.14 -5.13 0.09
N THR A 48 1.25 -4.93 -0.88
CA THR A 48 0.15 -5.86 -1.15
C THR A 48 0.65 -7.24 -1.55
N MET A 49 1.67 -7.33 -2.42
CA MET A 49 2.22 -8.63 -2.82
C MET A 49 2.98 -9.34 -1.71
N LEU A 50 3.67 -8.60 -0.84
CA LEU A 50 4.28 -9.17 0.36
C LEU A 50 3.22 -9.76 1.30
N TRP A 51 2.12 -9.04 1.49
CA TRP A 51 0.99 -9.52 2.25
C TRP A 51 0.33 -10.76 1.64
N VAL A 52 0.21 -10.83 0.30
CA VAL A 52 -0.24 -12.04 -0.41
C VAL A 52 0.65 -13.23 -0.06
N ILE A 53 1.98 -13.06 -0.08
CA ILE A 53 2.92 -14.14 0.26
C ILE A 53 2.69 -14.62 1.70
N ASN A 54 2.60 -13.69 2.65
CA ASN A 54 2.42 -14.03 4.07
C ASN A 54 1.06 -14.68 4.35
N SER A 55 0.01 -14.23 3.66
CA SER A 55 -1.33 -14.81 3.78
C SER A 55 -1.40 -16.20 3.14
N THR A 56 -0.72 -16.40 2.01
CA THR A 56 -0.60 -17.73 1.37
C THR A 56 0.14 -18.72 2.26
N LYS A 57 1.22 -18.31 2.94
CA LYS A 57 1.92 -19.16 3.92
C LYS A 57 1.02 -19.64 5.07
N ARG A 58 0.01 -18.83 5.41
CA ARG A 58 -0.99 -19.13 6.45
C ARG A 58 -2.22 -19.88 5.90
N ASN A 59 -2.22 -20.24 4.61
CA ASN A 59 -3.35 -20.85 3.91
C ASN A 59 -4.65 -20.02 3.99
N THR A 60 -4.55 -18.70 4.07
CA THR A 60 -5.73 -17.82 4.16
C THR A 60 -6.21 -17.31 2.81
N LEU A 61 -5.39 -17.41 1.75
CA LEU A 61 -5.75 -17.03 0.38
C LEU A 61 -5.69 -18.24 -0.53
N GLY A 62 -6.72 -18.40 -1.35
CA GLY A 62 -6.74 -19.34 -2.47
C GLY A 62 -6.10 -18.76 -3.73
N TYR A 63 -5.86 -19.60 -4.73
CA TYR A 63 -5.29 -19.15 -6.01
C TYR A 63 -6.16 -18.09 -6.72
N SER A 64 -7.49 -18.22 -6.65
CA SER A 64 -8.42 -17.24 -7.20
C SER A 64 -8.26 -15.86 -6.58
N ASP A 65 -7.97 -15.80 -5.27
CA ASP A 65 -7.76 -14.54 -4.55
C ASP A 65 -6.46 -13.86 -4.98
N ILE A 66 -5.39 -14.66 -5.16
CA ILE A 66 -4.10 -14.18 -5.65
C ILE A 66 -4.26 -13.55 -7.03
N VAL A 67 -4.91 -14.24 -7.96
CA VAL A 67 -5.15 -13.73 -9.33
C VAL A 67 -5.99 -12.45 -9.29
N ALA A 68 -7.01 -12.38 -8.44
CA ALA A 68 -7.82 -11.18 -8.28
C ALA A 68 -6.97 -9.99 -7.80
N LEU A 69 -6.14 -10.20 -6.76
CA LEU A 69 -5.25 -9.17 -6.22
C LEU A 69 -4.19 -8.71 -7.22
N GLN A 70 -3.64 -9.62 -8.04
CA GLN A 70 -2.69 -9.26 -9.10
C GLN A 70 -3.33 -8.37 -10.16
N ARG A 71 -4.54 -8.70 -10.61
CA ARG A 71 -5.27 -7.89 -11.60
C ARG A 71 -5.61 -6.51 -11.03
N ARG A 72 -6.06 -6.44 -9.77
CA ARG A 72 -6.33 -5.18 -9.04
C ARG A 72 -5.09 -4.30 -8.96
N THR A 73 -3.98 -4.90 -8.53
CA THR A 73 -2.68 -4.23 -8.48
C THR A 73 -2.22 -3.75 -9.86
N ALA A 74 -2.48 -4.51 -10.93
CA ALA A 74 -2.16 -4.07 -12.29
C ALA A 74 -2.99 -2.85 -12.72
N ILE A 75 -4.31 -2.85 -12.46
CA ILE A 75 -5.19 -1.70 -12.72
C ILE A 75 -4.74 -0.48 -11.93
N PHE A 76 -4.39 -0.67 -10.65
CA PHE A 76 -3.86 0.40 -9.80
C PHE A 76 -2.58 1.03 -10.39
N LEU A 77 -1.66 0.19 -10.89
CA LEU A 77 -0.42 0.68 -11.50
C LEU A 77 -0.61 1.37 -12.86
N VAL A 78 -1.72 1.13 -13.59
CA VAL A 78 -2.04 1.90 -14.80
C VAL A 78 -2.23 3.39 -14.49
N LYS A 79 -2.70 3.73 -13.27
CA LYS A 79 -2.89 5.12 -12.83
C LYS A 79 -1.58 5.82 -12.42
N SER A 80 -0.48 5.08 -12.33
CA SER A 80 0.81 5.58 -11.82
C SER A 80 1.71 6.18 -12.91
N ASP A 81 2.70 6.97 -12.49
CA ASP A 81 3.72 7.49 -13.41
C ASP A 81 4.55 6.35 -14.03
N VAL A 82 4.96 6.53 -15.29
CA VAL A 82 5.82 5.56 -16.01
C VAL A 82 7.08 5.22 -15.22
N SER A 83 7.63 6.19 -14.49
CA SER A 83 8.81 6.01 -13.64
C SER A 83 8.61 5.01 -12.49
N GLU A 84 7.38 4.81 -12.00
CA GLU A 84 7.04 3.80 -10.99
C GLU A 84 7.09 2.38 -11.57
N ILE A 85 6.56 2.21 -12.79
CA ILE A 85 6.61 0.94 -13.51
C ILE A 85 8.05 0.58 -13.89
N GLU A 86 8.83 1.56 -14.37
CA GLU A 86 10.26 1.37 -14.65
C GLU A 86 11.04 0.97 -13.40
N PHE A 87 10.69 1.55 -12.26
CA PHE A 87 11.29 1.15 -10.99
C PHE A 87 11.02 -0.32 -10.67
N LEU A 88 9.76 -0.78 -10.73
CA LEU A 88 9.42 -2.18 -10.50
C LEU A 88 10.16 -3.10 -11.49
N LYS A 89 10.26 -2.71 -12.77
CA LYS A 89 11.04 -3.46 -13.77
C LYS A 89 12.52 -3.57 -13.39
N LYS A 90 13.13 -2.50 -12.89
CA LYS A 90 14.53 -2.53 -12.43
C LYS A 90 14.70 -3.42 -11.21
N LEU A 91 13.74 -3.45 -10.26
CA LEU A 91 13.78 -4.38 -9.13
C LEU A 91 13.83 -5.85 -9.57
N LEU A 92 13.18 -6.21 -10.69
CA LEU A 92 13.21 -7.58 -11.21
C LEU A 92 14.62 -8.06 -11.59
N GLU A 93 15.55 -7.15 -11.88
CA GLU A 93 16.95 -7.49 -12.18
C GLU A 93 17.72 -7.98 -10.94
N LEU A 94 17.15 -7.79 -9.73
CA LEU A 94 17.70 -8.35 -8.48
C LEU A 94 17.26 -9.80 -8.25
N ALA A 95 16.41 -10.37 -9.11
CA ALA A 95 16.02 -11.77 -8.98
C ALA A 95 17.24 -12.68 -9.22
N PRO A 96 17.56 -13.63 -8.31
CA PRO A 96 18.70 -14.54 -8.49
C PRO A 96 18.72 -15.25 -9.84
N SER A 97 17.54 -15.62 -10.35
CA SER A 97 17.36 -16.28 -11.65
C SER A 97 17.79 -15.43 -12.84
N LYS A 98 17.71 -14.09 -12.77
CA LYS A 98 18.22 -13.18 -13.82
C LYS A 98 19.73 -13.23 -13.95
N LEU A 99 20.42 -13.61 -12.88
CA LEU A 99 21.88 -13.67 -12.80
C LEU A 99 22.40 -15.12 -12.89
N GLY A 100 21.53 -16.09 -13.23
CA GLY A 100 21.89 -17.51 -13.29
C GLY A 100 22.22 -18.12 -11.93
N LEU A 101 21.76 -17.51 -10.83
CA LEU A 101 22.01 -17.99 -9.47
C LEU A 101 20.76 -18.69 -8.90
N ASP A 102 20.96 -19.83 -8.26
CA ASP A 102 19.96 -20.40 -7.38
C ASP A 102 19.87 -19.62 -6.05
N ILE A 103 18.75 -19.78 -5.32
CA ILE A 103 18.49 -19.06 -4.07
C ILE A 103 19.53 -19.39 -2.99
N ALA A 104 19.98 -20.64 -2.87
CA ALA A 104 20.96 -21.03 -1.85
C ALA A 104 22.34 -20.43 -2.12
N SER A 105 22.74 -20.36 -3.39
CA SER A 105 23.96 -19.72 -3.84
C SER A 105 23.91 -18.22 -3.60
N ALA A 106 22.82 -17.55 -3.97
CA ALA A 106 22.64 -16.12 -3.70
C ALA A 106 22.59 -15.80 -2.19
N SER A 107 21.90 -16.62 -1.40
CA SER A 107 21.83 -16.50 0.07
C SER A 107 23.21 -16.55 0.70
N ARG A 108 24.04 -17.54 0.36
CA ARG A 108 25.41 -17.66 0.87
C ARG A 108 26.31 -16.52 0.42
N ARG A 109 26.26 -16.16 -0.86
CA ARG A 109 27.12 -15.11 -1.45
C ARG A 109 26.83 -13.72 -0.91
N CYS A 110 25.56 -13.42 -0.68
CA CYS A 110 25.12 -12.09 -0.25
C CYS A 110 24.82 -11.99 1.24
N MET A 111 25.06 -13.07 2.00
CA MET A 111 24.78 -13.17 3.44
C MET A 111 23.35 -12.75 3.80
N VAL A 112 22.40 -13.16 2.96
CA VAL A 112 20.96 -12.96 3.19
C VAL A 112 20.39 -14.30 3.63
N GLU A 113 19.60 -14.30 4.71
CA GLU A 113 18.97 -15.51 5.21
C GLU A 113 18.11 -16.17 4.12
N TYR A 114 18.28 -17.48 3.94
CA TYR A 114 17.67 -18.23 2.84
C TYR A 114 16.16 -18.01 2.76
N HIS A 115 15.45 -18.06 3.89
CA HIS A 115 14.00 -17.92 3.92
C HIS A 115 13.53 -16.50 3.52
N LYS A 116 14.24 -15.44 3.93
CA LYS A 116 13.97 -14.07 3.48
C LYS A 116 14.19 -13.95 1.97
N LEU A 117 15.23 -14.59 1.45
CA LEU A 117 15.50 -14.58 0.00
C LEU A 117 14.45 -15.35 -0.81
N VAL A 118 13.90 -16.44 -0.27
CA VAL A 118 12.75 -17.14 -0.88
C VAL A 118 11.54 -16.20 -0.99
N ASP A 119 11.26 -15.41 0.05
CA ASP A 119 10.15 -14.44 0.01
C ASP A 119 10.40 -13.31 -0.98
N VAL A 120 11.62 -12.78 -1.03
CA VAL A 120 12.03 -11.79 -2.05
C VAL A 120 11.86 -12.36 -3.46
N ALA A 121 12.30 -13.59 -3.71
CA ALA A 121 12.16 -14.23 -5.01
C ALA A 121 10.68 -14.42 -5.42
N LYS A 122 9.82 -14.84 -4.47
CA LYS A 122 8.38 -14.93 -4.68
C LYS A 122 7.75 -13.57 -4.97
N LEU A 123 8.15 -12.53 -4.23
CA LEU A 123 7.68 -11.17 -4.41
C LEU A 123 8.02 -10.66 -5.81
N LEU A 124 9.27 -10.79 -6.24
CA LEU A 124 9.69 -10.37 -7.58
C LEU A 124 8.95 -11.14 -8.69
N ASN A 125 8.64 -12.43 -8.48
CA ASN A 125 7.80 -13.19 -9.42
C ASN A 125 6.37 -12.66 -9.50
N LEU A 126 5.72 -12.36 -8.35
CA LEU A 126 4.38 -11.76 -8.35
C LEU A 126 4.37 -10.38 -9.04
N ILE A 127 5.39 -9.56 -8.81
CA ILE A 127 5.54 -8.25 -9.46
C ILE A 127 5.75 -8.40 -10.98
N LYS A 128 6.54 -9.39 -11.40
CA LYS A 128 6.70 -9.71 -12.83
C LYS A 128 5.36 -10.06 -13.48
N GLU A 129 4.55 -10.88 -12.81
CA GLU A 129 3.20 -11.23 -13.27
C GLU A 129 2.30 -10.01 -13.35
N ILE A 130 2.29 -9.14 -12.34
CA ILE A 130 1.53 -7.88 -12.36
C ILE A 130 1.95 -7.00 -13.55
N ILE A 131 3.25 -6.79 -13.76
CA ILE A 131 3.74 -5.98 -14.88
C ILE A 131 3.28 -6.55 -16.22
N SER A 132 3.21 -7.87 -16.36
CA SER A 132 2.72 -8.52 -17.58
C SER A 132 1.22 -8.30 -17.83
N LEU A 133 0.44 -7.99 -16.79
CA LEU A 133 -0.99 -7.71 -16.88
C LEU A 133 -1.30 -6.25 -17.23
N ILE A 134 -0.37 -5.30 -16.96
CA ILE A 134 -0.58 -3.86 -17.20
C ILE A 134 -1.09 -3.54 -18.62
N PRO A 135 -0.52 -4.09 -19.72
CA PRO A 135 -0.97 -3.77 -21.08
C PRO A 135 -2.43 -4.11 -21.37
N ILE A 136 -3.00 -5.07 -20.64
CA ILE A 136 -4.38 -5.54 -20.80
C ILE A 136 -5.27 -5.16 -19.60
N ALA A 137 -4.73 -4.50 -18.57
CA ALA A 137 -5.40 -4.27 -17.29
C ALA A 137 -6.70 -3.49 -17.42
N THR A 138 -6.77 -2.51 -18.33
CA THR A 138 -8.00 -1.74 -18.59
C THR A 138 -9.11 -2.55 -19.25
N GLN A 139 -8.76 -3.64 -19.94
CA GLN A 139 -9.71 -4.59 -20.54
C GLN A 139 -10.12 -5.69 -19.56
N LEU A 140 -9.31 -5.91 -18.51
CA LEU A 140 -9.51 -6.93 -17.50
C LEU A 140 -10.57 -6.55 -16.45
N GLN A 141 -11.57 -5.71 -16.79
CA GLN A 141 -12.61 -5.19 -15.88
C GLN A 141 -12.91 -6.23 -14.81
N ILE A 142 -12.39 -6.01 -13.61
CA ILE A 142 -12.68 -6.86 -12.47
C ILE A 142 -14.02 -6.30 -12.00
N PRO A 143 -15.13 -7.05 -12.10
CA PRO A 143 -16.39 -6.57 -11.59
C PRO A 143 -16.18 -6.21 -10.12
N GLU A 144 -16.34 -4.92 -9.79
CA GLU A 144 -16.41 -4.44 -8.42
C GLU A 144 -17.66 -5.06 -7.80
N ASN A 145 -17.52 -6.28 -7.29
CA ASN A 145 -18.58 -6.88 -6.52
C ASN A 145 -18.58 -6.20 -5.15
N LEU A 146 -19.44 -5.19 -5.02
CA LEU A 146 -20.11 -4.93 -3.75
C LEU A 146 -20.98 -6.13 -3.43
N LYS A 147 -20.36 -7.14 -2.84
CA LYS A 147 -21.07 -8.16 -2.07
C LYS A 147 -20.32 -8.34 -0.76
N ARG A 148 -21.09 -8.61 0.28
CA ARG A 148 -20.71 -8.97 1.67
C ARG A 148 -19.72 -10.16 1.80
N GLY A 149 -19.05 -10.57 0.71
CA GLY A 149 -18.00 -11.58 0.69
C GLY A 149 -16.65 -10.99 1.06
N LYS A 150 -15.83 -11.83 1.71
CA LYS A 150 -14.47 -11.55 2.16
C LYS A 150 -13.55 -11.24 0.98
N VAL A 151 -13.59 -10.02 0.44
CA VAL A 151 -12.49 -9.54 -0.39
C VAL A 151 -11.29 -9.44 0.55
N PRO A 152 -10.21 -10.18 0.30
CA PRO A 152 -9.09 -10.17 1.20
C PRO A 152 -8.42 -8.80 1.09
N CYS A 153 -8.29 -8.11 2.22
CA CYS A 153 -7.65 -6.80 2.31
C CYS A 153 -6.40 -6.88 3.19
N LEU A 154 -5.36 -6.18 2.77
CA LEU A 154 -4.19 -5.96 3.59
C LEU A 154 -4.59 -5.17 4.84
N ASN A 155 -4.65 -5.87 5.99
CA ASN A 155 -5.04 -5.36 7.30
C ASN A 155 -3.88 -5.39 8.33
N ASP A 156 -2.66 -5.63 7.87
CA ASP A 156 -1.47 -5.73 8.69
C ASP A 156 -0.60 -4.48 8.52
N TYR A 157 -0.48 -3.69 9.59
CA TYR A 157 0.25 -2.42 9.54
C TYR A 157 1.76 -2.61 9.26
N GLU A 158 2.33 -3.77 9.56
CA GLU A 158 3.77 -4.06 9.39
C GLU A 158 4.15 -4.32 7.92
N MET A 159 3.16 -4.59 7.08
CA MET A 159 3.35 -4.78 5.63
C MET A 159 3.33 -3.45 4.87
N LEU A 160 2.83 -2.38 5.49
CA LEU A 160 2.76 -1.06 4.88
C LEU A 160 4.09 -0.31 5.06
N PRO A 161 4.50 0.49 4.07
CA PRO A 161 5.65 1.38 4.21
C PRO A 161 5.43 2.43 5.31
N SER A 162 6.52 3.03 5.79
CA SER A 162 6.43 4.28 6.57
C SER A 162 5.77 5.38 5.73
N THR A 163 4.76 6.04 6.29
CA THR A 163 3.95 7.00 5.53
C THR A 163 4.43 8.44 5.66
N ASN A 164 5.39 8.74 6.52
CA ASN A 164 5.85 10.11 6.82
C ASN A 164 6.11 11.00 5.58
N ALA A 165 6.83 10.48 4.59
CA ALA A 165 7.19 11.23 3.38
C ALA A 165 6.11 11.22 2.29
N ILE A 166 5.13 10.30 2.38
CA ILE A 166 4.15 10.03 1.31
C ILE A 166 2.70 10.22 1.76
N ALA A 167 2.47 10.66 3.00
CA ALA A 167 1.13 10.71 3.60
C ALA A 167 0.15 11.59 2.81
N ASP A 168 0.61 12.72 2.28
CA ASP A 168 -0.21 13.58 1.40
C ASP A 168 -0.65 12.83 0.15
N THR A 169 0.28 12.15 -0.53
CA THR A 169 -0.03 11.33 -1.71
C THR A 169 -0.99 10.20 -1.38
N LEU A 170 -0.76 9.48 -0.28
CA LEU A 170 -1.62 8.38 0.15
C LEU A 170 -3.04 8.85 0.45
N ILE A 171 -3.19 9.99 1.12
CA ILE A 171 -4.50 10.58 1.39
C ILE A 171 -5.18 11.03 0.09
N LYS A 172 -4.46 11.61 -0.87
CA LYS A 172 -5.01 11.97 -2.18
C LYS A 172 -5.48 10.73 -2.95
N THR A 173 -4.71 9.64 -2.92
CA THR A 173 -5.10 8.35 -3.50
C THR A 173 -6.36 7.81 -2.83
N MET A 174 -6.39 7.76 -1.49
CA MET A 174 -7.57 7.34 -0.73
C MET A 174 -8.80 8.18 -1.08
N TYR A 175 -8.65 9.51 -1.08
CA TYR A 175 -9.70 10.44 -1.43
C TYR A 175 -10.26 10.15 -2.84
N SER A 176 -9.39 9.96 -3.82
CA SER A 176 -9.80 9.61 -5.19
C SER A 176 -10.61 8.32 -5.25
N GLU A 177 -10.18 7.28 -4.53
CA GLU A 177 -10.91 6.01 -4.47
C GLU A 177 -12.27 6.17 -3.77
N PHE A 178 -12.34 6.95 -2.67
CA PHE A 178 -13.59 7.24 -1.98
C PHE A 178 -14.58 8.08 -2.77
N GLU A 179 -14.10 9.02 -3.60
CA GLU A 179 -14.98 9.84 -4.44
C GLU A 179 -15.77 8.98 -5.44
N ASN A 180 -15.29 7.77 -5.73
CA ASN A 180 -15.97 6.79 -6.58
C ASN A 180 -16.86 5.80 -5.80
N MET A 181 -16.79 5.77 -4.46
CA MET A 181 -17.57 4.85 -3.62
C MET A 181 -18.95 5.42 -3.28
N ARG A 182 -19.94 5.16 -4.14
CA ARG A 182 -21.31 5.65 -3.98
C ARG A 182 -21.92 5.36 -2.61
N GLU A 183 -21.72 4.15 -2.06
CA GLU A 183 -22.28 3.74 -0.77
C GLU A 183 -21.75 4.57 0.42
N LEU A 184 -20.48 4.99 0.37
CA LEU A 184 -19.93 5.86 1.41
C LEU A 184 -20.46 7.29 1.28
N LEU A 185 -20.69 7.76 0.05
CA LEU A 185 -21.23 9.09 -0.23
C LEU A 185 -22.73 9.21 0.11
N GLU A 186 -23.44 8.10 0.34
CA GLU A 186 -24.80 8.12 0.88
C GLU A 186 -24.85 8.59 2.34
N ASP A 187 -23.74 8.48 3.08
CA ASP A 187 -23.63 9.08 4.40
C ASP A 187 -23.36 10.60 4.27
N PRO A 188 -24.28 11.47 4.75
CA PRO A 188 -24.15 12.91 4.58
C PRO A 188 -22.92 13.49 5.30
N TYR A 189 -22.41 12.83 6.33
CA TYR A 189 -21.21 13.27 7.04
C TYR A 189 -19.94 12.88 6.30
N PHE A 190 -19.89 11.68 5.71
CA PHE A 190 -18.80 11.29 4.83
C PHE A 190 -18.76 12.20 3.60
N ALA A 191 -19.91 12.48 2.99
CA ALA A 191 -20.01 13.43 1.88
C ALA A 191 -19.52 14.84 2.28
N HIS A 192 -19.90 15.33 3.46
CA HIS A 192 -19.43 16.63 3.95
C HIS A 192 -17.91 16.65 4.20
N ALA A 193 -17.35 15.61 4.83
CA ALA A 193 -15.92 15.49 5.06
C ALA A 193 -15.13 15.42 3.75
N MET A 194 -15.64 14.67 2.77
CA MET A 194 -15.08 14.61 1.42
C MET A 194 -15.11 16.00 0.75
N ASP A 195 -16.18 16.77 0.89
CA ASP A 195 -16.25 18.11 0.29
C ASP A 195 -15.29 19.12 0.93
N VAL A 196 -15.09 19.06 2.26
CA VAL A 196 -14.05 19.83 2.96
C VAL A 196 -12.67 19.44 2.44
N MET A 197 -12.42 18.14 2.29
CA MET A 197 -11.14 17.63 1.84
C MET A 197 -10.84 18.00 0.38
N LYS A 198 -11.85 17.93 -0.50
CA LYS A 198 -11.79 18.36 -1.89
C LYS A 198 -11.29 19.79 -2.02
N ARG A 199 -11.82 20.69 -1.18
CA ARG A 199 -11.42 22.10 -1.15
C ARG A 199 -9.95 22.26 -0.77
N LYS A 200 -9.46 21.53 0.24
CA LYS A 200 -8.05 21.58 0.65
C LYS A 200 -7.09 20.94 -0.34
N ILE A 201 -7.46 19.79 -0.93
CA ILE A 201 -6.67 19.13 -1.97
C ILE A 201 -6.49 20.06 -3.17
N LYS A 202 -7.56 20.72 -3.64
CA LYS A 202 -7.52 21.63 -4.80
C LYS A 202 -6.56 22.80 -4.62
N VAL A 203 -6.38 23.29 -3.39
CA VAL A 203 -5.49 24.42 -3.08
C VAL A 203 -4.04 23.96 -2.85
N SER A 204 -3.74 22.65 -2.90
CA SER A 204 -2.40 22.07 -2.73
C SER A 204 -1.71 22.42 -1.40
N GLN A 205 -2.49 22.52 -0.32
CA GLN A 205 -1.98 22.88 1.01
C GLN A 205 -2.50 21.92 2.10
N LEU A 206 -2.23 20.62 1.96
CA LEU A 206 -2.50 19.68 3.04
C LEU A 206 -1.35 19.72 4.05
N LYS A 207 -1.62 20.29 5.22
CA LYS A 207 -0.66 20.24 6.34
C LYS A 207 -0.71 18.84 6.99
N PRO A 208 0.37 18.38 7.64
CA PRO A 208 0.36 17.13 8.39
C PRO A 208 -0.83 17.03 9.38
N SER A 209 -1.16 18.12 10.07
CA SER A 209 -2.34 18.20 10.95
C SER A 209 -3.66 17.90 10.24
N ASP A 210 -3.82 18.34 8.98
CA ASP A 210 -5.01 18.09 8.17
C ASP A 210 -5.14 16.62 7.79
N ILE A 211 -4.01 16.00 7.43
CA ILE A 211 -3.93 14.58 7.07
C ILE A 211 -4.28 13.70 8.28
N VAL A 212 -3.77 14.05 9.47
CA VAL A 212 -4.09 13.36 10.73
C VAL A 212 -5.56 13.55 11.09
N ALA A 213 -6.10 14.77 11.02
CA ALA A 213 -7.50 15.05 11.31
C ALA A 213 -8.45 14.32 10.35
N PHE A 214 -8.13 14.28 9.06
CA PHE A 214 -8.88 13.51 8.08
C PHE A 214 -8.88 12.01 8.39
N SER A 215 -7.71 11.44 8.74
CA SER A 215 -7.60 10.04 9.14
C SER A 215 -8.51 9.72 10.34
N LEU A 216 -8.60 10.63 11.31
CA LEU A 216 -9.52 10.48 12.45
C LEU A 216 -10.99 10.52 12.03
N VAL A 217 -11.36 11.41 11.11
CA VAL A 217 -12.73 11.49 10.55
C VAL A 217 -13.11 10.18 9.86
N VAL A 218 -12.26 9.66 8.98
CA VAL A 218 -12.49 8.39 8.28
C VAL A 218 -12.65 7.24 9.28
N LEU A 219 -11.75 7.15 10.28
CA LEU A 219 -11.85 6.13 11.33
C LEU A 219 -13.14 6.24 12.15
N ALA A 220 -13.61 7.46 12.45
CA ALA A 220 -14.87 7.67 13.15
C ALA A 220 -16.07 7.20 12.32
N ILE A 221 -16.06 7.44 11.00
CA ILE A 221 -17.11 7.02 10.08
C ILE A 221 -17.13 5.49 9.91
N LEU A 222 -15.96 4.87 9.72
CA LEU A 222 -15.85 3.40 9.68
C LEU A 222 -16.37 2.75 10.96
N ARG A 223 -16.08 3.35 12.12
CA ARG A 223 -16.61 2.88 13.40
C ARG A 223 -18.12 3.01 13.51
N TYR A 224 -18.70 4.04 12.89
CA TYR A 224 -20.14 4.25 12.82
C TYR A 224 -20.81 3.17 11.96
N HIS A 225 -20.20 2.79 10.83
CA HIS A 225 -20.59 1.67 9.98
C HIS A 225 -20.05 0.33 10.47
N LYS A 226 -20.41 -0.06 11.71
CA LYS A 226 -20.01 -1.34 12.31
C LYS A 226 -20.16 -2.51 11.31
N GLY A 227 -19.04 -3.16 10.98
CA GLY A 227 -19.00 -4.36 10.14
C GLY A 227 -18.69 -4.14 8.67
N ALA A 228 -18.50 -2.90 8.21
CA ALA A 228 -18.01 -2.62 6.86
C ALA A 228 -16.47 -2.62 6.84
N GLN A 229 -15.86 -3.67 6.28
CA GLN A 229 -14.46 -3.62 5.87
C GLN A 229 -14.38 -2.94 4.51
N ILE A 230 -13.67 -1.82 4.43
CA ILE A 230 -13.50 -1.06 3.19
C ILE A 230 -12.11 -1.29 2.63
N CYS A 231 -12.08 -1.81 1.41
CA CYS A 231 -10.87 -2.11 0.66
C CYS A 231 -10.73 -1.11 -0.48
N ILE A 232 -9.65 -0.34 -0.50
CA ILE A 232 -9.29 0.50 -1.65
C ILE A 232 -8.23 -0.21 -2.50
N GLU A 233 -8.12 0.16 -3.77
CA GLU A 233 -7.02 -0.31 -4.62
C GLU A 233 -5.65 0.04 -4.00
N PRO A 234 -4.63 -0.86 -4.09
CA PRO A 234 -4.62 -2.16 -4.77
C PRO A 234 -5.16 -3.37 -3.97
N GLY A 235 -5.89 -3.15 -2.86
CA GLY A 235 -6.38 -4.19 -1.95
C GLY A 235 -6.02 -3.92 -0.49
N ILE A 236 -6.02 -2.65 -0.08
CA ILE A 236 -5.58 -2.20 1.24
C ILE A 236 -6.79 -1.84 2.10
N ASP A 237 -6.77 -2.32 3.34
CA ASP A 237 -7.78 -1.99 4.34
C ASP A 237 -7.63 -0.51 4.76
N VAL A 238 -8.71 0.25 4.58
CA VAL A 238 -8.73 1.69 4.88
C VAL A 238 -8.42 1.95 6.35
N GLU A 239 -9.01 1.18 7.26
CA GLU A 239 -8.84 1.39 8.70
C GLU A 239 -7.36 1.26 9.08
N THR A 240 -6.71 0.22 8.56
CA THR A 240 -5.29 -0.04 8.76
C THR A 240 -4.42 1.08 8.20
N LEU A 241 -4.70 1.55 6.98
CA LEU A 241 -3.96 2.64 6.37
C LEU A 241 -4.13 3.96 7.14
N CYS A 242 -5.34 4.32 7.54
CA CYS A 242 -5.61 5.51 8.35
C CYS A 242 -4.90 5.47 9.71
N LYS A 243 -4.93 4.32 10.41
CA LYS A 243 -4.19 4.15 11.67
C LYS A 243 -2.70 4.33 11.47
N LYS A 244 -2.14 3.78 10.38
CA LYS A 244 -0.72 3.92 10.06
C LYS A 244 -0.34 5.38 9.82
N ILE A 245 -1.09 6.08 8.97
CA ILE A 245 -0.89 7.52 8.70
C ILE A 245 -0.99 8.35 9.98
N TYR A 246 -2.02 8.10 10.79
CA TYR A 246 -2.22 8.79 12.06
C TYR A 246 -1.03 8.61 13.00
N ASN A 247 -0.60 7.36 13.24
CA ASN A 247 0.50 7.06 14.16
C ASN A 247 1.83 7.62 13.67
N ASP A 248 2.13 7.44 12.37
CA ASP A 248 3.38 7.91 11.78
C ASP A 248 3.48 9.44 11.88
N LEU A 249 2.44 10.18 11.47
CA LEU A 249 2.50 11.64 11.52
C LEU A 249 2.43 12.23 12.93
N THR A 250 1.60 11.67 13.83
CA THR A 250 1.57 12.13 15.23
C THR A 250 2.91 11.91 15.93
N SER A 251 3.64 10.83 15.60
CA SER A 251 4.99 10.59 16.12
C SER A 251 6.01 11.65 15.71
N THR A 252 5.72 12.40 14.63
CA THR A 252 6.54 13.53 14.16
C THR A 252 6.08 14.88 14.71
N GLY A 253 5.10 14.90 15.61
CA GLY A 253 4.58 16.11 16.25
C GLY A 253 3.40 16.77 15.54
N ALA A 254 2.80 16.11 14.53
CA ALA A 254 1.59 16.61 13.90
C ALA A 254 0.39 16.52 14.87
N ASP A 255 -0.12 17.67 15.29
CA ASP A 255 -1.30 17.77 16.15
C ASP A 255 -2.58 17.95 15.29
N PRO A 256 -3.54 17.02 15.31
CA PRO A 256 -4.78 17.18 14.55
C PRO A 256 -5.62 18.36 15.03
N THR A 257 -5.52 18.78 16.30
CA THR A 257 -6.37 19.84 16.87
C THR A 257 -6.14 21.21 16.22
N THR A 258 -4.99 21.41 15.56
CA THR A 258 -4.66 22.63 14.83
C THR A 258 -5.28 22.67 13.43
N SER A 259 -5.97 21.60 13.00
CA SER A 259 -6.72 21.54 11.76
C SER A 259 -8.17 21.93 11.99
N ASP A 260 -8.71 22.78 11.12
CA ASP A 260 -10.16 23.05 11.03
C ASP A 260 -10.98 21.78 10.73
N ILE A 261 -10.40 20.75 10.09
CA ILE A 261 -11.05 19.46 9.86
C ILE A 261 -11.34 18.72 11.18
N TYR A 262 -10.55 18.97 12.22
CA TYR A 262 -10.68 18.27 13.50
C TYR A 262 -12.02 18.52 14.19
N THR A 263 -12.64 19.68 13.94
CA THR A 263 -13.99 20.00 14.43
C THR A 263 -15.01 18.96 13.95
N LEU A 264 -14.90 18.48 12.71
CA LEU A 264 -15.77 17.45 12.15
C LEU A 264 -15.61 16.12 12.90
N TYR A 265 -14.38 15.76 13.26
CA TYR A 265 -14.12 14.58 14.08
C TYR A 265 -14.75 14.71 15.47
N GLN A 266 -14.61 15.86 16.11
CA GLN A 266 -15.20 16.11 17.44
C GLN A 266 -16.73 15.93 17.40
N GLU A 267 -17.39 16.55 16.42
CA GLU A 267 -18.84 16.41 16.21
C GLU A 267 -19.26 14.96 16.00
N LEU A 268 -18.55 14.21 15.14
CA LEU A 268 -18.80 12.80 14.88
C LEU A 268 -18.61 11.94 16.12
N SER A 269 -17.54 12.18 16.89
CA SER A 269 -17.24 11.42 18.09
C SER A 269 -18.34 11.59 19.16
N MET A 270 -18.81 12.82 19.38
CA MET A 270 -19.86 13.12 20.36
C MET A 270 -21.18 12.47 19.98
N ARG A 271 -21.55 12.51 18.69
CA ARG A 271 -22.79 11.87 18.20
C ARG A 271 -22.72 10.34 18.24
N SER A 272 -21.54 9.76 18.00
CA SER A 272 -21.34 8.32 18.13
C SER A 272 -21.52 7.81 19.56
N LEU A 273 -21.21 8.65 20.56
CA LEU A 273 -21.42 8.36 21.98
C LEU A 273 -22.90 8.44 22.38
N MET A 274 -23.67 9.37 21.80
CA MET A 274 -25.10 9.54 22.11
C MET A 274 -26.05 8.51 21.45
N ARG A 275 -25.54 7.66 20.55
CA ARG A 275 -26.33 6.60 19.87
C ARG A 275 -26.00 5.18 20.34
N LYS A 276 -25.23 5.04 21.43
CA LYS A 276 -25.12 3.78 22.20
C LYS A 276 -26.19 3.74 23.27
#